data_AF-A0A536ZMD1-F1
#
_entry.id   AF-A0A536ZMD1-F1
#
_cell.length_a   1.000
_cell.length_b   1.000
_cell.length_c   1.000
_cell.angle_alpha   90.00
_cell.angle_beta   90.00
_cell.angle_gamma   90.00
#
_symmetry.space_group_name_H-M   'P 1'
#
loop_
_entity.id
_entity.type
_entity.pdbx_description
1 polymer ?
#
loop_
_entity_poly.entity_id
_entity_poly.type
_entity_poly.pdbx_seq_one_letter_code
_entity_poly.pdbx_strand_id
1 'polypeptide(L)'
;WVKVSGAERISRQSAPWKDAVPFARKLVAEFGDRAVWGTDWPHPNLKEVPDDGDLVDLLGEIAPTEARRKALLVDNPRRLYGFPA
;
A
#
# COMPACT_ATOMS: atom_id res chain seq x y z
N TRP A 1 1.37 -10.86 9.00
CA TRP A 1 0.77 -9.73 8.27
C TRP A 1 1.86 -8.77 7.85
N VAL A 2 1.68 -8.06 6.75
CA VAL A 2 2.59 -7.02 6.26
C VAL A 2 1.78 -5.84 5.75
N LYS A 3 2.22 -4.61 6.04
CA LYS A 3 1.65 -3.39 5.47
C LYS A 3 2.53 -2.96 4.30
N VAL A 4 1.96 -2.90 3.09
CA VAL A 4 2.68 -2.55 1.85
C VAL A 4 2.51 -1.07 1.50
N SER A 5 2.73 -0.21 2.49
CA SER A 5 2.63 1.26 2.43
C SER A 5 4.02 1.91 2.48
N GLY A 6 4.09 3.24 2.55
CA GLY A 6 5.34 3.96 2.76
C GLY A 6 6.19 4.11 1.50
N ALA A 7 5.56 4.25 0.33
CA ALA A 7 6.29 4.47 -0.93
C ALA A 7 7.15 5.74 -0.84
N GLU A 8 6.61 6.79 -0.25
CA GLU A 8 7.26 8.07 0.04
C GLU A 8 8.44 7.97 1.02
N ARG A 9 8.51 6.88 1.80
CA ARG A 9 9.59 6.62 2.77
C ARG A 9 10.73 5.79 2.21
N ILE A 10 10.39 4.83 1.34
CA ILE A 10 11.33 3.82 0.84
C ILE A 10 11.93 4.24 -0.51
N SER A 11 11.20 5.04 -1.27
CA SER A 11 11.62 5.56 -2.57
C SER A 11 12.92 6.35 -2.47
N ARG A 12 13.74 6.23 -3.52
CA ARG A 12 14.88 7.11 -3.77
C ARG A 12 14.54 8.22 -4.77
N GLN A 13 13.35 8.18 -5.33
CA GLN A 13 12.81 9.17 -6.25
C GLN A 13 11.80 10.09 -5.53
N SER A 14 11.54 11.26 -6.14
CA SER A 14 10.41 12.11 -5.76
C SER A 14 9.07 11.46 -6.15
N ALA A 15 7.97 12.13 -5.83
CA ALA A 15 6.65 11.75 -6.31
C ALA A 15 6.66 11.43 -7.82
N PRO A 16 5.93 10.38 -8.28
CA PRO A 16 5.02 9.53 -7.50
C PRO A 16 5.67 8.26 -6.93
N TRP A 17 6.96 8.27 -6.57
CA TRP A 17 7.63 7.18 -5.81
C TRP A 17 7.55 5.77 -6.43
N LYS A 18 7.55 5.70 -7.77
CA LYS A 18 7.30 4.46 -8.52
C LYS A 18 8.35 3.38 -8.34
N ASP A 19 9.58 3.75 -7.96
CA ASP A 19 10.64 2.78 -7.67
C ASP A 19 10.36 1.95 -6.40
N ALA A 20 9.42 2.35 -5.54
CA ALA A 20 8.95 1.55 -4.41
C ALA A 20 7.91 0.48 -4.80
N VAL A 21 7.19 0.66 -5.91
CA VAL A 21 6.09 -0.24 -6.34
C VAL A 21 6.52 -1.71 -6.48
N PRO A 22 7.69 -2.05 -7.06
CA PRO A 22 8.08 -3.45 -7.24
C PRO A 22 8.15 -4.24 -5.93
N PHE A 23 8.54 -3.60 -4.82
CA PHE A 23 8.63 -4.24 -3.51
C PHE A 23 7.25 -4.57 -2.96
N ALA A 24 6.34 -3.59 -2.95
CA ALA A 24 4.96 -3.77 -2.53
C ALA A 24 4.23 -4.80 -3.40
N ARG A 25 4.39 -4.73 -4.72
CA ARG A 25 3.79 -5.67 -5.68
C ARG A 25 4.27 -7.10 -5.44
N LYS A 26 5.56 -7.31 -5.16
CA LYS A 26 6.11 -8.63 -4.84
C LYS A 26 5.47 -9.20 -3.58
N LEU A 27 5.35 -8.41 -2.52
CA LEU A 27 4.73 -8.83 -1.27
C LEU A 27 3.24 -9.16 -1.44
N VAL A 28 2.50 -8.38 -2.23
CA VAL A 28 1.09 -8.68 -2.57
C VAL A 28 0.97 -9.96 -3.40
N ALA A 29 1.91 -10.22 -4.31
CA ALA A 29 1.91 -11.43 -5.11
C ALA A 29 2.22 -12.70 -4.29
N GLU A 30 3.18 -12.64 -3.36
CA GLU A 30 3.61 -13.78 -2.55
C GLU A 30 2.74 -14.00 -1.30
N PHE A 31 2.22 -12.92 -0.70
CA PHE A 31 1.50 -12.95 0.58
C PHE A 31 0.13 -12.27 0.49
N GLY A 32 -0.58 -12.46 -0.62
CA GLY A 32 -1.81 -11.75 -0.96
C GLY A 32 -2.95 -11.85 0.06
N ASP A 33 -2.94 -12.85 0.95
CA ASP A 33 -3.91 -13.05 2.04
C ASP A 33 -3.43 -12.47 3.39
N ARG A 34 -2.18 -12.01 3.48
CA ARG A 34 -1.58 -11.44 4.70
C ARG A 34 -1.00 -10.05 4.48
N ALA A 35 -1.37 -9.37 3.39
CA ALA A 35 -0.95 -8.00 3.08
C ALA A 35 -2.10 -7.02 3.30
N VAL A 36 -1.80 -5.84 3.86
CA VAL A 36 -2.73 -4.71 4.01
C VAL A 36 -2.08 -3.42 3.51
N TRP A 37 -2.87 -2.38 3.29
CA TRP A 37 -2.39 -1.06 2.86
C TRP A 37 -3.07 0.06 3.64
N GLY A 38 -2.42 1.21 3.72
CA GLY A 38 -2.95 2.49 4.22
C GLY A 38 -2.06 3.65 3.76
N THR A 39 -2.53 4.89 3.88
CA THR A 39 -1.79 6.08 3.39
C THR A 39 -0.55 6.43 4.21
N ASP A 40 -0.52 6.06 5.50
CA ASP A 40 0.47 6.55 6.48
C ASP A 40 0.33 8.04 6.84
N TRP A 41 -0.81 8.66 6.52
CA TRP A 41 -1.21 9.98 7.04
C TRP A 41 -1.17 10.00 8.59
N PRO A 42 -0.65 11.07 9.24
CA PRO A 42 -0.26 12.38 8.71
C PRO A 42 1.23 12.48 8.31
N HIS A 43 1.83 11.38 7.85
CA HIS A 43 3.19 11.36 7.28
C HIS A 43 4.29 11.91 8.22
N PRO A 44 4.38 11.45 9.48
CA PRO A 44 5.36 11.99 10.42
C PRO A 44 6.80 11.74 9.93
N ASN A 45 7.67 12.69 10.25
CA ASN A 45 9.12 12.65 10.00
C ASN A 45 9.53 12.66 8.51
N LEU A 46 8.67 13.12 7.61
CA LEU A 46 9.05 13.39 6.21
C LEU A 46 9.48 14.84 6.02
N LYS A 47 10.44 15.05 5.12
CA LYS A 47 10.85 16.41 4.69
C LYS A 47 9.84 17.04 3.74
N GLU A 48 9.19 16.21 2.94
CA GLU A 48 8.17 16.57 1.96
C GLU A 48 6.92 15.75 2.29
N VAL A 49 5.80 16.43 2.49
CA VAL A 49 4.52 15.75 2.72
C VAL A 49 3.98 15.32 1.36
N PRO A 50 3.71 14.02 1.14
CA PRO A 50 3.20 13.54 -0.12
C PRO A 50 1.79 14.06 -0.38
N ASP A 51 1.41 14.17 -1.67
CA ASP A 51 -0.01 14.13 -2.02
C ASP A 51 -0.53 12.72 -1.74
N ASP A 52 -1.55 12.59 -0.89
CA ASP A 52 -2.15 11.30 -0.56
C ASP A 52 -2.76 10.61 -1.80
N GLY A 53 -3.19 11.39 -2.80
CA GLY A 53 -3.71 10.90 -4.07
C GLY A 53 -2.68 10.14 -4.88
N ASP A 54 -1.45 10.65 -4.95
CA ASP A 54 -0.34 9.96 -5.63
C ASP A 54 -0.07 8.59 -4.99
N LEU A 55 -0.15 8.48 -3.66
CA LEU A 55 0.02 7.20 -2.96
C LEU A 55 -1.13 6.22 -3.23
N VAL A 56 -2.37 6.72 -3.31
CA VAL A 56 -3.54 5.91 -3.65
C VAL A 56 -3.45 5.40 -5.09
N ASP A 57 -2.98 6.22 -6.03
CA ASP A 57 -2.85 5.84 -7.44
C ASP A 57 -1.88 4.67 -7.65
N LEU A 58 -0.86 4.52 -6.78
CA LEU A 58 0.06 3.38 -6.81
C LEU A 58 -0.62 2.03 -6.57
N LEU A 59 -1.81 1.98 -5.95
CA LEU A 59 -2.55 0.74 -5.71
C LEU A 59 -2.86 -0.02 -7.01
N GLY A 60 -3.07 0.72 -8.12
CA GLY A 60 -3.27 0.14 -9.45
C GLY A 60 -2.06 -0.67 -9.93
N GLU A 61 -0.85 -0.28 -9.54
CA GLU A 61 0.39 -0.96 -9.91
C GLU A 61 0.80 -2.02 -8.88
N ILE A 62 0.58 -1.76 -7.59
CA ILE A 62 0.88 -2.68 -6.47
C ILE A 62 -0.03 -3.91 -6.52
N ALA A 63 -1.32 -3.72 -6.78
CA ALA A 63 -2.34 -4.76 -6.88
C ALA A 63 -3.10 -4.62 -8.21
N PRO A 64 -2.59 -5.15 -9.33
CA PRO A 64 -3.15 -4.88 -10.66
C PRO A 64 -4.55 -5.41 -10.92
N THR A 65 -4.96 -6.47 -10.22
CA THR A 65 -6.30 -7.06 -10.38
C THR A 65 -7.26 -6.55 -9.32
N GLU A 66 -8.53 -6.43 -9.68
CA GLU A 66 -9.59 -6.05 -8.73
C GLU A 66 -9.64 -7.00 -7.53
N ALA A 67 -9.51 -8.32 -7.76
CA ALA A 67 -9.46 -9.31 -6.70
C ALA A 67 -8.30 -9.06 -5.71
N ARG A 68 -7.11 -8.68 -6.21
CA ARG A 68 -5.97 -8.35 -5.34
C ARG A 68 -6.19 -7.04 -4.58
N ARG A 69 -6.79 -6.02 -5.22
CA ARG A 69 -7.15 -4.77 -4.52
C ARG A 69 -8.19 -5.02 -3.44
N LYS A 70 -9.23 -5.80 -3.73
CA LYS A 70 -10.25 -6.19 -2.76
C LYS A 70 -9.64 -6.96 -1.58
N ALA A 71 -8.78 -7.94 -1.86
CA ALA A 71 -8.06 -8.64 -0.79
C ALA A 71 -7.25 -7.66 0.07
N LEU A 72 -6.44 -6.80 -0.55
CA LEU A 72 -5.55 -5.86 0.11
C LEU A 72 -6.26 -4.78 0.95
N LEU A 73 -7.40 -4.28 0.47
CA LEU A 73 -8.10 -3.11 1.02
C LEU A 73 -9.36 -3.45 1.82
N VAL A 74 -9.92 -4.64 1.64
CA VAL A 74 -11.20 -5.04 2.26
C VAL A 74 -11.04 -6.32 3.05
N ASP A 75 -10.79 -7.44 2.38
CA ASP A 75 -10.89 -8.76 3.01
C ASP A 75 -9.81 -8.97 4.08
N ASN A 76 -8.57 -8.57 3.77
CA ASN A 76 -7.43 -8.70 4.68
C ASN A 76 -7.55 -7.75 5.89
N PRO A 77 -7.79 -6.43 5.72
CA PRO A 77 -8.06 -5.55 6.86
C PRO A 77 -9.23 -6.01 7.71
N ARG A 78 -10.35 -6.46 7.11
CA ARG A 78 -11.51 -6.98 7.85
C ARG A 78 -11.13 -8.12 8.77
N ARG A 79 -10.36 -9.09 8.27
CA ARG A 79 -9.88 -10.23 9.06
C ARG A 79 -8.83 -9.83 10.10
N LEU A 80 -7.88 -8.96 9.74
CA LEU A 80 -6.80 -8.54 10.65
C LEU A 80 -7.35 -7.73 11.83
N TYR A 81 -8.24 -6.78 11.56
CA TYR A 81 -8.78 -5.87 12.57
C TYR A 81 -10.05 -6.38 13.25
N GLY A 82 -10.58 -7.53 12.82
CA GLY A 82 -11.73 -8.18 13.45
C GLY A 82 -13.06 -7.46 13.20
N PHE A 83 -13.22 -6.80 12.04
CA PHE A 83 -14.49 -6.17 11.69
C PHE A 83 -15.57 -7.21 11.37
N PRO A 84 -16.84 -6.96 11.73
CA PRO A 84 -17.95 -7.83 11.37
C PRO A 84 -18.11 -7.94 9.85
N ALA A 85 -18.80 -8.99 9.41
CA ALA A 85 -19.16 -9.21 8.01
C ALA A 85 -20.36 -8.35 7.60
#